data_AF-A0A1M6PP78-F1
#
_entry.id   AF-A0A1M6PP78-F1
#
_cell.length_a   1.000
_cell.length_b   1.000
_cell.length_c   1.000
_cell.angle_alpha   90.00
_cell.angle_beta   90.00
_cell.angle_gamma   90.00
#
_symmetry.space_group_name_H-M   'P 1'
#
loop_
_entity.id
_entity.type
_entity.pdbx_description
1 polymer ?
#
loop_
_entity_poly.entity_id
_entity_poly.type
_entity_poly.pdbx_seq_one_letter_code
_entity_poly.pdbx_strand_id
1 'polypeptide(L)'
;MRKILSTLACTLLIFCFSCKEAKKAPEGPTQMEQVMAIHDEVMPKMGKLGKLVGQLKSKVDTTAVGQEYETAMRDLQAAHKSMMDWMRDFGDRFDSDEIMNGKELSEQKQIWLDEEEAKVKALKEQINGSIERAEALLTEEKVEE
;
A
#
# COMPACT_ATOMS: atom_id res chain seq x y z
N MET A 1 17.21 52.52 -59.44
CA MET A 1 16.86 51.70 -60.62
C MET A 1 17.10 50.24 -60.30
N ARG A 2 16.14 49.39 -60.67
CA ARG A 2 16.07 47.92 -60.51
C ARG A 2 17.31 47.21 -61.08
N LYS A 3 17.72 46.07 -60.49
CA LYS A 3 17.68 44.69 -61.08
C LYS A 3 18.45 43.67 -60.19
N ILE A 4 17.76 42.64 -59.65
CA ILE A 4 17.79 41.18 -60.02
C ILE A 4 18.95 40.43 -59.31
N LEU A 5 18.75 39.61 -58.27
CA LEU A 5 18.15 38.25 -58.12
C LEU A 5 19.08 37.07 -58.52
N SER A 6 19.13 36.04 -57.63
CA SER A 6 19.67 34.66 -57.75
C SER A 6 21.19 34.49 -57.59
N THR A 7 21.77 33.54 -56.85
CA THR A 7 21.36 32.16 -56.46
C THR A 7 22.30 31.59 -55.37
N LEU A 8 21.74 30.73 -54.50
CA LEU A 8 22.29 29.45 -54.01
C LEU A 8 23.61 29.38 -53.19
N ALA A 9 23.53 29.02 -51.91
CA ALA A 9 24.36 27.96 -51.29
C ALA A 9 23.90 27.63 -49.85
N CYS A 10 23.67 26.33 -49.60
CA CYS A 10 23.37 25.70 -48.32
C CYS A 10 24.44 25.96 -47.24
N THR A 11 24.02 26.04 -45.97
CA THR A 11 24.65 25.36 -44.81
C THR A 11 23.84 25.72 -43.55
N LEU A 12 22.99 24.83 -43.07
CA LEU A 12 23.27 23.84 -42.01
C LEU A 12 22.65 24.29 -40.67
N LEU A 13 21.33 24.20 -40.59
CA LEU A 13 20.61 24.12 -39.33
C LEU A 13 20.73 22.68 -38.80
N ILE A 14 21.75 22.42 -37.99
CA ILE A 14 21.74 21.27 -37.08
C ILE A 14 21.48 21.84 -35.69
N PHE A 15 20.20 22.04 -35.37
CA PHE A 15 19.79 21.99 -33.97
C PHE A 15 19.85 20.52 -33.57
N CYS A 16 20.89 20.14 -32.83
CA CYS A 16 20.90 18.91 -32.06
C CYS A 16 19.84 19.03 -30.97
N PHE A 17 18.58 18.76 -31.30
CA PHE A 17 17.62 18.28 -30.32
C PHE A 17 18.12 16.90 -29.89
N SER A 18 18.98 16.89 -28.88
CA SER A 18 19.21 15.72 -28.04
C SER A 18 17.89 15.47 -27.31
N CYS A 19 16.95 14.83 -28.00
CA CYS A 19 15.85 14.13 -27.37
C CYS A 19 16.47 13.00 -26.57
N LYS A 20 16.84 13.30 -25.33
CA LYS A 20 16.91 12.31 -24.28
C LYS A 20 15.49 11.79 -24.15
N GLU A 21 15.22 10.68 -24.83
CA GLU A 21 13.94 9.98 -24.78
C GLU A 21 13.77 9.47 -23.36
N ALA A 22 13.34 10.36 -22.47
CA ALA A 22 12.79 9.97 -21.18
C ALA A 22 11.54 9.16 -21.55
N LYS A 23 11.64 7.82 -21.44
CA LYS A 23 10.48 6.93 -21.46
C LYS A 23 9.40 7.63 -20.65
N LYS A 24 8.33 8.09 -21.31
CA LYS A 24 7.18 8.66 -20.62
C LYS A 24 6.71 7.58 -19.66
N ALA A 25 6.81 7.84 -18.36
CA ALA A 25 6.20 6.99 -17.36
C ALA A 25 4.72 6.82 -17.75
N PRO A 26 4.15 5.61 -17.64
CA PRO A 26 2.74 5.40 -17.90
C PRO A 26 1.91 6.43 -17.13
N GLU A 27 0.88 6.99 -17.75
CA GLU A 27 -0.02 7.96 -17.11
C GLU A 27 -0.87 7.23 -16.06
N GLY A 28 -0.34 7.04 -14.87
CA GLY A 28 -1.01 6.37 -13.75
C GLY A 28 -0.02 5.86 -12.70
N PRO A 29 -0.50 5.57 -11.47
CA PRO A 29 0.36 5.01 -10.43
C PRO A 29 0.87 3.64 -10.85
N THR A 30 2.17 3.41 -10.63
CA THR A 30 2.83 2.12 -10.71
C THR A 30 2.21 1.13 -9.74
N GLN A 31 2.42 -0.16 -9.97
CA GLN A 31 1.97 -1.19 -9.04
C GLN A 31 2.61 -1.02 -7.65
N MET A 32 3.87 -0.60 -7.57
CA MET A 32 4.54 -0.32 -6.30
C MET A 32 3.78 0.75 -5.52
N GLU A 33 3.42 1.86 -6.18
CA GLU A 33 2.60 2.91 -5.57
C GLU A 33 1.22 2.41 -5.14
N GLN A 34 0.61 1.51 -5.92
CA GLN A 34 -0.68 0.91 -5.55
C GLN A 34 -0.58 0.02 -4.31
N VAL A 35 0.46 -0.80 -4.20
CA VAL A 35 0.74 -1.64 -3.01
C VAL A 35 0.92 -0.76 -1.78
N MET A 36 1.74 0.29 -1.90
CA MET A 36 2.00 1.22 -0.80
C MET A 36 0.76 2.04 -0.42
N ALA A 37 -0.10 2.40 -1.38
CA ALA A 37 -1.36 3.06 -1.08
C ALA A 37 -2.29 2.21 -0.21
N ILE A 38 -2.32 0.88 -0.41
CA ILE A 38 -3.11 -0.03 0.43
C ILE A 38 -2.51 -0.10 1.84
N HIS A 39 -1.19 -0.19 1.96
CA HIS A 39 -0.49 -0.11 3.25
C HIS A 39 -0.86 1.18 3.99
N ASP A 40 -0.72 2.33 3.35
CA ASP A 40 -0.96 3.64 3.96
C ASP A 40 -2.43 3.81 4.38
N GLU A 41 -3.38 3.25 3.62
CA GLU A 41 -4.80 3.27 3.96
C GLU A 41 -5.10 2.58 5.30
N VAL A 42 -4.38 1.50 5.61
CA VAL A 42 -4.64 0.70 6.82
C VAL A 42 -3.76 1.09 8.01
N MET A 43 -2.68 1.84 7.79
CA MET A 43 -1.81 2.30 8.87
C MET A 43 -2.53 3.11 9.97
N PRO A 44 -3.44 4.06 9.66
CA PRO A 44 -4.24 4.75 10.69
C PRO A 44 -5.10 3.81 11.55
N LYS A 45 -5.42 2.61 11.04
CA LYS A 45 -6.25 1.63 11.76
C LYS A 45 -5.47 0.86 12.83
N MET A 46 -4.13 0.85 12.79
CA MET A 46 -3.32 0.14 13.79
C MET A 46 -3.56 0.67 15.21
N GLY A 47 -3.73 1.99 15.36
CA GLY A 47 -4.12 2.59 16.65
C GLY A 47 -5.51 2.16 17.12
N LYS A 48 -6.45 2.02 16.18
CA LYS A 48 -7.81 1.52 16.46
C LYS A 48 -7.78 0.06 16.93
N LEU A 49 -6.97 -0.81 16.32
CA LEU A 49 -6.77 -2.19 16.76
C LEU A 49 -6.34 -2.23 18.23
N GLY A 50 -5.31 -1.46 18.61
CA GLY A 50 -4.80 -1.41 19.98
C GLY A 50 -5.85 -0.94 20.99
N LYS A 51 -6.66 0.06 20.62
CA LYS A 51 -7.77 0.54 21.45
C LYS A 51 -8.82 -0.56 21.68
N LEU A 52 -9.27 -1.22 20.61
CA LEU A 52 -10.29 -2.27 20.68
C LEU A 52 -9.80 -3.48 21.49
N VAL A 53 -8.53 -3.88 21.32
CA VAL A 53 -7.88 -4.91 22.16
C VAL A 53 -7.97 -4.54 23.64
N GLY A 54 -7.69 -3.28 24.00
CA GLY A 54 -7.80 -2.81 25.38
C GLY A 54 -9.23 -2.89 25.94
N GLN A 55 -10.23 -2.54 25.12
CA GLN A 55 -11.64 -2.61 25.51
C GLN A 55 -12.10 -4.06 25.72
N LEU A 56 -11.83 -4.94 24.74
CA LEU A 56 -12.20 -6.35 24.81
C LEU A 56 -11.52 -7.08 25.97
N LYS A 57 -10.23 -6.80 26.22
CA LYS A 57 -9.48 -7.43 27.32
C LYS A 57 -10.16 -7.25 28.69
N SER A 58 -10.83 -6.13 28.93
CA SER A 58 -11.54 -5.88 30.18
C SER A 58 -12.82 -6.72 30.36
N LYS A 59 -13.28 -7.37 29.28
CA LYS A 59 -14.53 -8.13 29.20
C LYS A 59 -14.32 -9.64 29.04
N VAL A 60 -13.08 -10.07 28.83
CA VAL A 60 -12.75 -11.50 28.72
C VAL A 60 -12.96 -12.18 30.07
N ASP A 61 -13.75 -13.26 30.07
CA ASP A 61 -13.96 -14.15 31.21
C ASP A 61 -14.25 -15.59 30.74
N THR A 62 -14.67 -16.47 31.65
CA THR A 62 -14.93 -17.89 31.36
C THR A 62 -16.32 -18.19 30.77
N THR A 63 -17.18 -17.17 30.62
CA THR A 63 -18.52 -17.32 30.02
C THR A 63 -18.42 -17.49 28.50
N ALA A 64 -19.51 -17.93 27.86
CA ALA A 64 -19.56 -18.02 26.40
C ALA A 64 -19.28 -16.66 25.73
N VAL A 65 -19.90 -15.59 26.24
CA VAL A 65 -19.70 -14.21 25.76
C VAL A 65 -18.27 -13.74 26.02
N GLY A 66 -17.70 -14.07 27.19
CA GLY A 66 -16.29 -13.79 27.51
C GLY A 66 -15.30 -14.40 26.51
N GLN A 67 -15.58 -15.61 26.02
CA GLN A 67 -14.78 -16.30 25.01
C GLN A 67 -14.93 -15.67 23.60
N GLU A 68 -16.09 -15.10 23.29
CA GLU A 68 -16.29 -14.34 22.05
C GLU A 68 -15.44 -13.06 22.06
N TYR A 69 -15.39 -12.34 23.18
CA TYR A 69 -14.48 -11.19 23.34
C TYR A 69 -13.01 -11.60 23.24
N GLU A 70 -12.63 -12.75 23.80
CA GLU A 70 -11.26 -13.26 23.69
C GLU A 70 -10.89 -13.55 22.22
N THR A 71 -11.81 -14.16 21.48
CA THR A 71 -11.62 -14.48 20.07
C THR A 71 -11.44 -13.21 19.23
N ALA A 72 -12.34 -12.23 19.39
CA ALA A 72 -12.21 -10.95 18.70
C ALA A 72 -10.92 -10.19 19.09
N MET A 73 -10.49 -10.27 20.35
CA MET A 73 -9.22 -9.69 20.80
C MET A 73 -8.03 -10.34 20.09
N ARG A 74 -8.01 -11.68 19.99
CA ARG A 74 -6.95 -12.42 19.29
C ARG A 74 -6.91 -12.12 17.81
N ASP A 75 -8.07 -11.97 17.17
CA ASP A 75 -8.17 -11.58 15.75
C ASP A 75 -7.52 -10.21 15.48
N LEU A 76 -7.81 -9.21 16.32
CA LEU A 76 -7.21 -7.87 16.20
C LEU A 76 -5.68 -7.92 16.40
N GLN A 77 -5.21 -8.70 17.38
CA GLN A 77 -3.77 -8.90 17.64
C GLN A 77 -3.08 -9.60 16.46
N ALA A 78 -3.73 -10.61 15.89
CA ALA A 78 -3.25 -11.31 14.71
C ALA A 78 -3.16 -10.35 13.51
N ALA A 79 -4.19 -9.53 13.27
CA ALA A 79 -4.18 -8.54 12.19
C ALA A 79 -3.04 -7.52 12.34
N HIS A 80 -2.82 -7.01 13.55
CA HIS A 80 -1.68 -6.12 13.83
C HIS A 80 -0.34 -6.82 13.56
N LYS A 81 -0.17 -8.05 14.03
CA LYS A 81 1.05 -8.82 13.82
C LYS A 81 1.30 -9.07 12.33
N SER A 82 0.27 -9.48 11.59
CA SER A 82 0.36 -9.76 10.15
C SER A 82 0.81 -8.54 9.35
N MET A 83 0.34 -7.33 9.70
CA MET A 83 0.84 -6.10 9.07
C MET A 83 2.32 -5.83 9.38
N MET A 84 2.75 -6.03 10.63
CA MET A 84 4.15 -5.82 11.03
C MET A 84 5.10 -6.82 10.37
N ASP A 85 4.69 -8.09 10.28
CA ASP A 85 5.45 -9.11 9.57
C ASP A 85 5.54 -8.80 8.07
N TRP A 86 4.43 -8.36 7.47
CA TRP A 86 4.43 -7.96 6.06
C TRP A 86 5.37 -6.80 5.79
N MET A 87 5.36 -5.75 6.61
CA MET A 87 6.28 -4.61 6.43
C MET A 87 7.75 -5.03 6.51
N ARG A 88 8.10 -5.93 7.44
CA ARG A 88 9.46 -6.48 7.54
C ARG A 88 9.82 -7.25 6.28
N ASP A 89 8.98 -8.23 5.91
CA ASP A 89 9.26 -9.13 4.79
C ASP A 89 9.27 -8.36 3.45
N PHE A 90 8.45 -7.32 3.32
CA PHE A 90 8.44 -6.40 2.18
C PHE A 90 9.74 -5.59 2.09
N GLY A 91 10.20 -5.02 3.21
CA GLY A 91 11.46 -4.28 3.28
C GLY A 91 12.71 -5.14 3.04
N ASP A 92 12.64 -6.45 3.31
CA ASP A 92 13.71 -7.39 2.96
C ASP A 92 13.76 -7.69 1.45
N ARG A 93 12.64 -7.53 0.73
CA ARG A 93 12.51 -7.82 -0.72
C ARG A 93 12.82 -6.61 -1.60
N PHE A 94 12.47 -5.40 -1.15
CA PHE A 94 12.57 -4.17 -1.94
C PHE A 94 13.43 -3.11 -1.25
N ASP A 95 14.34 -2.51 -2.00
CA ASP A 95 15.18 -1.42 -1.50
C ASP A 95 14.46 -0.05 -1.56
N SER A 96 15.04 0.96 -0.90
CA SER A 96 14.43 2.29 -0.84
C SER A 96 14.28 2.95 -2.22
N ASP A 97 15.15 2.68 -3.18
CA ASP A 97 15.05 3.29 -4.51
C ASP A 97 13.92 2.65 -5.33
N GLU A 98 13.71 1.35 -5.15
CA GLU A 98 12.60 0.60 -5.75
C GLU A 98 11.26 1.06 -5.19
N ILE A 99 11.17 1.29 -3.88
CA ILE A 99 9.93 1.70 -3.23
C ILE A 99 9.58 3.17 -3.51
N MET A 100 10.56 4.08 -3.41
CA MET A 100 10.31 5.52 -3.38
C MET A 100 10.62 6.25 -4.69
N ASN A 101 11.61 5.76 -5.44
CA ASN A 101 12.17 6.48 -6.59
C ASN A 101 11.79 5.84 -7.94
N GLY A 102 10.99 4.77 -7.92
CA GLY A 102 10.51 4.10 -9.14
C GLY A 102 11.63 3.40 -9.93
N LYS A 103 12.68 2.94 -9.23
CA LYS A 103 13.73 2.14 -9.85
C LYS A 103 13.14 0.88 -10.49
N GLU A 104 13.60 0.57 -11.70
CA GLU A 104 13.14 -0.59 -12.46
C GLU A 104 13.44 -1.89 -11.70
N LEU A 105 12.42 -2.75 -11.58
CA LEU A 105 12.52 -4.03 -10.91
C LEU A 105 13.07 -5.10 -11.86
N SER A 106 13.80 -6.07 -11.32
CA SER A 106 14.09 -7.30 -12.07
C SER A 106 12.82 -8.13 -12.28
N GLU A 107 12.82 -9.04 -13.26
CA GLU A 107 11.69 -9.95 -13.49
C GLU A 107 11.30 -10.73 -12.22
N GLN A 108 12.27 -11.17 -11.42
CA GLN A 108 12.01 -11.85 -10.16
C GLN A 108 11.35 -10.95 -9.11
N LYS A 109 11.79 -9.69 -9.01
CA LYS A 109 11.19 -8.72 -8.08
C LYS A 109 9.79 -8.31 -8.52
N GLN A 110 9.53 -8.29 -9.83
CA GLN A 110 8.19 -8.07 -10.36
C GLN A 110 7.22 -9.19 -9.91
N ILE A 111 7.64 -10.45 -9.97
CA ILE A 111 6.85 -11.58 -9.43
C ILE A 111 6.60 -11.42 -7.93
N TRP A 112 7.62 -11.02 -7.15
CA TRP A 112 7.42 -10.75 -5.73
C TRP A 112 6.46 -9.60 -5.49
N LEU A 113 6.47 -8.56 -6.32
CA LEU A 113 5.54 -7.44 -6.17
C LEU A 113 4.09 -7.88 -6.39
N ASP A 114 3.85 -8.77 -7.35
CA ASP A 114 2.52 -9.40 -7.57
C ASP A 114 2.07 -10.19 -6.33
N GLU A 115 2.98 -10.94 -5.70
CA GLU A 115 2.70 -11.67 -4.45
C GLU A 115 2.39 -10.70 -3.29
N GLU A 116 3.19 -9.64 -3.14
CA GLU A 116 3.02 -8.66 -2.07
C GLU A 116 1.75 -7.84 -2.24
N GLU A 117 1.33 -7.56 -3.46
CA GLU A 117 0.04 -6.93 -3.76
C GLU A 117 -1.13 -7.80 -3.29
N ALA A 118 -1.09 -9.11 -3.57
CA ALA A 118 -2.11 -10.03 -3.09
C ALA A 118 -2.15 -10.10 -1.55
N LYS A 119 -0.97 -10.13 -0.91
CA LYS A 119 -0.86 -10.15 0.55
C LYS A 119 -1.40 -8.88 1.19
N VAL A 120 -1.03 -7.70 0.69
CA VAL A 120 -1.47 -6.43 1.29
C VAL A 120 -2.98 -6.23 1.15
N LYS A 121 -3.59 -6.71 0.06
CA LYS A 121 -5.06 -6.75 -0.10
C LYS A 121 -5.71 -7.66 0.94
N ALA A 122 -5.16 -8.86 1.16
CA ALA A 122 -5.67 -9.77 2.19
C ALA A 122 -5.51 -9.19 3.60
N LEU A 123 -4.40 -8.50 3.88
CA LEU A 123 -4.19 -7.80 5.15
C LEU A 123 -5.23 -6.71 5.37
N LYS A 124 -5.55 -5.92 4.34
CA LYS A 124 -6.60 -4.91 4.42
C LYS A 124 -7.94 -5.51 4.83
N GLU A 125 -8.34 -6.63 4.21
CA GLU A 125 -9.56 -7.34 4.59
C GLU A 125 -9.49 -7.89 6.02
N GLN A 126 -8.37 -8.49 6.41
CA GLN A 126 -8.17 -9.00 7.77
C GLN A 126 -8.29 -7.89 8.83
N ILE A 127 -7.67 -6.74 8.59
CA ILE A 127 -7.70 -5.58 9.49
C ILE A 127 -9.12 -5.03 9.59
N ASN A 128 -9.77 -4.78 8.46
CA ASN A 128 -11.13 -4.22 8.46
C ASN A 128 -12.13 -5.20 9.09
N GLY A 129 -12.07 -6.47 8.73
CA GLY A 129 -12.98 -7.48 9.26
C GLY A 129 -12.79 -7.74 10.77
N SER A 130 -11.55 -7.74 11.27
CA SER A 130 -11.32 -7.88 12.72
C SER A 130 -11.85 -6.67 13.51
N ILE A 131 -11.72 -5.46 12.96
CA ILE A 131 -12.30 -4.24 13.54
C ILE A 131 -13.83 -4.34 13.58
N GLU A 132 -14.46 -4.71 12.46
CA GLU A 132 -15.91 -4.81 12.35
C GLU A 132 -16.49 -5.80 13.36
N ARG A 133 -15.91 -7.00 13.47
CA ARG A 133 -16.33 -8.02 14.45
C ARG A 133 -16.21 -7.53 15.89
N ALA A 134 -15.09 -6.87 16.22
CA ALA A 134 -14.87 -6.32 17.56
C ALA A 134 -15.87 -5.21 17.89
N GLU A 135 -16.19 -4.33 16.94
CA GLU A 135 -17.14 -3.25 17.13
C GLU A 135 -18.59 -3.74 17.24
N ALA A 136 -18.95 -4.80 16.51
CA ALA A 136 -20.26 -5.44 16.60
C ALA A 136 -20.49 -5.97 18.03
N LEU A 137 -19.56 -6.77 18.56
CA LEU A 137 -19.64 -7.31 19.92
C LEU A 137 -19.76 -6.21 20.99
N LEU A 138 -18.98 -5.14 20.87
CA LEU A 138 -19.02 -4.00 21.80
C LEU A 138 -20.27 -3.12 21.64
N THR A 139 -21.03 -3.27 20.56
CA THR A 139 -22.28 -2.54 20.33
C THR A 139 -23.48 -3.34 20.82
N GLU A 140 -23.51 -4.65 20.57
CA GLU A 140 -24.56 -5.56 21.08
C GLU A 140 -24.65 -5.49 22.61
N GLU A 141 -23.51 -5.48 23.29
CA GLU A 141 -23.45 -5.30 24.74
C GLU A 141 -24.19 -4.05 25.24
N LYS A 142 -24.00 -2.90 24.58
CA LYS A 142 -24.63 -1.62 24.99
C LYS A 142 -26.14 -1.61 24.82
N VAL A 143 -26.68 -2.54 24.05
CA VAL A 143 -28.13 -2.67 23.83
C VAL A 143 -28.75 -3.59 24.89
N GLU A 144 -27.95 -4.48 25.50
CA GLU A 144 -28.40 -5.44 26.52
C GLU A 144 -28.29 -4.91 27.96
N GLU A 145 -27.53 -3.84 28.21
CA GLU A 145 -27.46 -3.08 29.48
C GLU A 145 -28.62 -2.08 29.66
#